data_AF-A0A450WXW5-F1
#
_entry.id   AF-A0A450WXW5-F1
#
_cell.length_a   1.000
_cell.length_b   1.000
_cell.length_c   1.000
_cell.angle_alpha   90.00
_cell.angle_beta   90.00
_cell.angle_gamma   90.00
#
_symmetry.space_group_name_H-M   'P 1'
#
loop_
_entity.id
_entity.type
_entity.pdbx_description
1 polymer ?
#
loop_
_entity_poly.entity_id
_entity_poly.type
_entity_poly.pdbx_seq_one_letter_code
_entity_poly.pdbx_strand_id
1 'polypeptide(L)'
;MSHDQNFKNLILDYPFAALEFFAWEEAGNVPPSANITPVRQEQLQTQLGKHFRELDTPLLVESPEGEREAVLFIMEEETTARHFSIYRLAHYCLDLAELLDMERVVPVVIFLRPGDYTRSLRLGTARKTYLGFEFLTADLGTIPAMEYVDSRNIVARINLPNMRYDPGQRVEICLRAQEGLAELEPDPNKRIKYIDFILQYANLNESEQARYEEYLQQSSYREAIMGPVQQAIENSLQQGIQQGMQQGMQQG
;
A
#
# COMPACT_ATOMS: atom_id res chain seq x y z
N MET A 1 -8.20 7.49 8.87
CA MET A 1 -8.51 6.38 7.94
C MET A 1 -8.07 5.09 8.60
N SER A 2 -8.69 3.95 8.29
CA SER A 2 -8.15 2.64 8.71
C SER A 2 -6.80 2.40 8.02
N HIS A 3 -5.93 1.59 8.65
CA HIS A 3 -4.64 1.18 8.08
C HIS A 3 -4.82 0.55 6.68
N ASP A 4 -5.87 -0.25 6.53
CA ASP A 4 -6.28 -0.91 5.30
C ASP A 4 -6.50 0.11 4.17
N GLN A 5 -7.29 1.17 4.40
CA GLN A 5 -7.60 2.14 3.35
C GLN A 5 -6.36 2.91 2.87
N ASN A 6 -5.40 3.14 3.77
CA ASN A 6 -4.15 3.80 3.45
C ASN A 6 -3.29 2.96 2.49
N PHE A 7 -3.19 1.65 2.71
CA PHE A 7 -2.46 0.74 1.81
C PHE A 7 -3.19 0.53 0.49
N LYS A 8 -4.52 0.40 0.50
CA LYS A 8 -5.32 0.34 -0.75
C LYS A 8 -5.03 1.53 -1.65
N ASN A 9 -5.07 2.71 -1.05
CA ASN A 9 -4.76 3.96 -1.73
C ASN A 9 -3.34 3.98 -2.31
N LEU A 10 -2.35 3.51 -1.55
CA LEU A 10 -0.95 3.46 -1.98
C LEU A 10 -0.76 2.56 -3.21
N ILE A 11 -1.37 1.38 -3.20
CA ILE A 11 -1.31 0.43 -4.31
C ILE A 11 -2.01 1.00 -5.54
N LEU A 12 -3.17 1.64 -5.37
CA LEU A 12 -3.93 2.24 -6.47
C LEU A 12 -3.24 3.47 -7.08
N ASP A 13 -2.58 4.30 -6.26
CA ASP A 13 -1.87 5.49 -6.74
C ASP A 13 -0.56 5.14 -7.47
N TYR A 14 0.08 4.02 -7.09
CA TYR A 14 1.38 3.57 -7.61
C TYR A 14 1.42 2.07 -7.95
N PRO A 15 0.56 1.57 -8.86
CA PRO A 15 0.39 0.13 -9.08
C PRO A 15 1.68 -0.55 -9.56
N PHE A 16 2.43 0.05 -10.48
CA PHE A 16 3.70 -0.51 -10.94
C PHE A 16 4.73 -0.63 -9.82
N ALA A 17 4.93 0.44 -9.04
CA ALA A 17 5.87 0.43 -7.92
C ALA A 17 5.44 -0.54 -6.82
N ALA A 18 4.12 -0.70 -6.60
CA ALA A 18 3.58 -1.67 -5.66
C ALA A 18 3.86 -3.12 -6.10
N LEU A 19 3.68 -3.44 -7.39
CA LEU A 19 4.02 -4.76 -7.93
C LEU A 19 5.53 -5.03 -7.84
N GLU A 20 6.35 -4.09 -8.29
CA GLU A 20 7.81 -4.21 -8.25
C GLU A 20 8.33 -4.46 -6.83
N PHE A 21 7.70 -3.84 -5.82
CA PHE A 21 8.13 -3.96 -4.43
C PHE A 21 7.53 -5.18 -3.70
N PHE A 22 6.21 -5.34 -3.72
CA PHE A 22 5.53 -6.37 -2.94
C PHE A 22 5.49 -7.74 -3.64
N ALA A 23 5.63 -7.77 -4.95
CA ALA A 23 5.51 -8.98 -5.76
C ALA A 23 6.71 -9.18 -6.69
N TRP A 24 7.90 -8.71 -6.27
CA TRP A 24 9.12 -8.65 -7.09
C TRP A 24 9.45 -9.97 -7.83
N GLU A 25 9.15 -11.12 -7.21
CA GLU A 25 9.39 -12.46 -7.77
C GLU A 25 8.62 -12.70 -9.08
N GLU A 26 7.42 -12.13 -9.20
CA GLU A 26 6.54 -12.27 -10.37
C GLU A 26 6.50 -10.99 -11.22
N ALA A 27 6.74 -9.83 -10.60
CA ALA A 27 6.67 -8.51 -11.24
C ALA A 27 7.79 -8.26 -12.25
N GLY A 28 8.91 -9.00 -12.19
CA GLY A 28 10.01 -8.89 -13.16
C GLY A 28 9.61 -9.16 -14.61
N ASN A 29 8.46 -9.82 -14.82
CA ASN A 29 7.90 -10.11 -16.15
C ASN A 29 6.87 -9.07 -16.62
N VAL A 30 6.53 -8.07 -15.79
CA VAL A 30 5.56 -7.03 -16.16
C VAL A 30 6.27 -5.95 -16.98
N PRO A 31 5.95 -5.77 -18.27
CA PRO A 31 6.59 -4.74 -19.07
C PRO A 31 6.16 -3.35 -18.58
N PRO A 32 7.03 -2.32 -18.68
CA PRO A 32 6.68 -0.95 -18.30
C PRO A 32 5.47 -0.38 -19.08
N SER A 33 5.17 -0.97 -20.24
CA SER A 33 4.03 -0.62 -21.09
C SER A 33 2.76 -1.42 -20.79
N ALA A 34 2.74 -2.25 -19.74
CA ALA A 34 1.55 -2.97 -19.32
C ALA A 34 0.41 -2.01 -18.95
N ASN A 35 -0.83 -2.43 -19.15
CA ASN A 35 -1.98 -1.74 -18.60
C ASN A 35 -2.33 -2.34 -17.23
N ILE A 36 -2.28 -1.55 -16.16
CA ILE A 36 -2.69 -2.02 -14.82
C ILE A 36 -4.02 -1.37 -14.45
N THR A 37 -5.06 -2.20 -14.33
CA THR A 37 -6.42 -1.75 -14.04
C THR A 37 -6.93 -2.37 -12.74
N PRO A 38 -7.42 -1.56 -11.78
CA PRO A 38 -8.08 -2.10 -10.59
C PRO A 38 -9.39 -2.81 -10.94
N VAL A 39 -9.64 -3.98 -10.35
CA VAL A 39 -10.91 -4.69 -10.52
C VAL A 39 -11.98 -4.04 -9.64
N ARG A 40 -13.15 -3.72 -10.22
CA ARG A 40 -14.21 -2.96 -9.56
C ARG A 40 -14.90 -3.81 -8.48
N GLN A 41 -14.78 -3.39 -7.22
CA GLN A 41 -15.35 -4.12 -6.07
C GLN A 41 -16.87 -4.25 -6.11
N GLU A 42 -17.60 -3.26 -6.60
CA GLU A 42 -19.07 -3.31 -6.70
C GLU A 42 -19.55 -4.46 -7.60
N GLN A 43 -18.80 -4.75 -8.67
CA GLN A 43 -19.10 -5.87 -9.57
C GLN A 43 -18.83 -7.20 -8.87
N LEU A 44 -17.70 -7.30 -8.17
CA LEU A 44 -17.34 -8.47 -7.37
C LEU A 44 -18.38 -8.73 -6.27
N GLN A 45 -18.85 -7.69 -5.59
CA GLN A 45 -19.87 -7.80 -4.55
C GLN A 45 -21.21 -8.28 -5.12
N THR A 46 -21.61 -7.76 -6.28
CA THR A 46 -22.83 -8.18 -6.98
C THR A 46 -22.77 -9.64 -7.40
N GLN A 47 -21.60 -10.11 -7.85
CA GLN A 47 -21.43 -11.46 -8.41
C GLN A 47 -21.12 -12.54 -7.36
N LEU A 48 -20.31 -12.22 -6.34
CA LEU A 48 -19.93 -13.16 -5.28
C LEU A 48 -20.92 -13.18 -4.10
N GLY A 49 -21.73 -12.12 -3.94
CA GLY A 49 -22.79 -12.06 -2.92
C GLY A 49 -22.26 -12.35 -1.51
N LYS A 50 -22.75 -13.43 -0.87
CA LYS A 50 -22.31 -13.85 0.48
C LYS A 50 -20.85 -14.32 0.55
N HIS A 51 -20.24 -14.62 -0.59
CA HIS A 51 -18.83 -15.00 -0.72
C HIS A 51 -17.93 -13.79 -0.98
N PHE A 52 -18.52 -12.63 -1.31
CA PHE A 52 -17.79 -11.38 -1.39
C PHE A 52 -17.20 -11.05 -0.03
N ARG A 53 -15.93 -10.70 -0.05
CA ARG A 53 -15.23 -10.14 1.09
C ARG A 53 -14.43 -8.98 0.54
N GLU A 54 -14.33 -7.93 1.33
CA GLU A 54 -13.68 -6.70 0.92
C GLU A 54 -12.23 -7.02 0.57
N LEU A 55 -11.92 -7.08 -0.71
CA LEU A 55 -10.55 -7.21 -1.17
C LEU A 55 -9.84 -5.90 -0.87
N ASP A 56 -8.54 -5.93 -0.59
CA ASP A 56 -7.85 -4.66 -0.44
C ASP A 56 -7.58 -4.05 -1.81
N THR A 57 -6.88 -4.74 -2.73
CA THR A 57 -6.64 -4.15 -4.06
C THR A 57 -6.37 -5.20 -5.15
N PRO A 58 -7.42 -5.77 -5.79
CA PRO A 58 -7.24 -6.62 -6.96
C PRO A 58 -6.76 -5.80 -8.16
N LEU A 59 -5.58 -6.11 -8.70
CA LEU A 59 -5.03 -5.46 -9.90
C LEU A 59 -4.97 -6.44 -11.06
N LEU A 60 -5.59 -6.06 -12.19
CA LEU A 60 -5.46 -6.74 -13.47
C LEU A 60 -4.31 -6.15 -14.25
N VAL A 61 -3.31 -6.95 -14.61
CA VAL A 61 -2.12 -6.50 -15.37
C VAL A 61 -2.13 -7.10 -16.77
N GLU A 62 -2.26 -6.29 -17.81
CA GLU A 62 -2.34 -6.73 -19.21
C GLU A 62 -1.12 -6.29 -20.03
N SER A 63 -0.46 -7.22 -20.71
CA SER A 63 0.65 -6.91 -21.62
C SER A 63 0.14 -6.37 -22.97
N PRO A 64 0.80 -5.37 -23.58
CA PRO A 64 0.38 -4.80 -24.87
C PRO A 64 0.52 -5.76 -26.06
N GLU A 65 1.32 -6.84 -25.96
CA GLU A 65 1.49 -7.82 -27.05
C GLU A 65 0.29 -8.76 -27.20
N GLY A 66 -0.77 -8.58 -26.40
CA GLY A 66 -1.99 -9.38 -26.50
C GLY A 66 -1.77 -10.86 -26.15
N GLU A 67 -0.61 -11.21 -25.58
CA GLU A 67 -0.33 -12.50 -24.95
C GLU A 67 -1.12 -12.60 -23.64
N ARG A 68 -2.44 -12.76 -23.80
CA ARG A 68 -3.38 -13.67 -23.14
C ARG A 68 -3.35 -13.96 -21.64
N GLU A 69 -2.50 -13.38 -20.82
CA GLU A 69 -2.44 -13.79 -19.42
C GLU A 69 -2.35 -12.57 -18.54
N ALA A 70 -3.52 -11.96 -18.36
CA ALA A 70 -3.65 -10.98 -17.31
C ALA A 70 -3.30 -11.65 -15.97
N VAL A 71 -2.54 -10.95 -15.13
CA VAL A 71 -2.20 -11.45 -13.79
C VAL A 71 -3.01 -10.68 -12.79
N LEU A 72 -3.79 -11.40 -11.98
CA LEU A 72 -4.53 -10.81 -10.88
C LEU A 72 -3.66 -10.82 -9.62
N PHE A 73 -3.25 -9.64 -9.16
CA PHE A 73 -2.61 -9.48 -7.86
C PHE A 73 -3.66 -9.21 -6.80
N ILE A 74 -3.77 -10.10 -5.81
CA ILE A 74 -4.54 -9.84 -4.59
C ILE A 74 -3.53 -9.38 -3.56
N MET A 75 -3.65 -8.17 -3.03
CA MET A 75 -2.89 -7.72 -1.88
C MET A 75 -3.82 -7.76 -0.67
N GLU A 76 -3.48 -8.47 0.40
CA GLU A 76 -4.12 -8.35 1.71
C GLU A 76 -3.15 -7.65 2.68
N GLU A 77 -3.60 -6.61 3.37
CA GLU A 77 -2.84 -6.01 4.48
C GLU A 77 -3.23 -6.67 5.79
N GLU A 78 -2.25 -7.24 6.49
CA GLU A 78 -2.47 -7.84 7.80
C GLU A 78 -1.50 -7.22 8.82
N THR A 79 -2.02 -6.31 9.64
CA THR A 79 -1.29 -5.75 10.78
C THR A 79 -0.96 -6.81 11.83
N THR A 80 -1.76 -7.90 11.91
CA THR A 80 -1.53 -9.02 12.84
C THR A 80 -1.71 -10.37 12.16
N ALA A 81 -0.61 -11.09 11.94
CA ALA A 81 -0.58 -12.42 11.31
C ALA A 81 -1.59 -13.44 11.85
N ARG A 82 -2.03 -13.31 13.12
CA ARG A 82 -3.00 -14.21 13.75
C ARG A 82 -4.38 -14.22 13.09
N HIS A 83 -4.78 -13.15 12.39
CA HIS A 83 -6.09 -13.05 11.74
C HIS A 83 -6.09 -13.51 10.27
N PHE A 84 -4.89 -13.73 9.72
CA PHE A 84 -4.71 -14.24 8.37
C PHE A 84 -5.24 -15.67 8.25
N SER A 85 -5.95 -15.93 7.15
CA SER A 85 -6.45 -17.26 6.82
C SER A 85 -6.09 -17.63 5.39
N ILE A 86 -5.12 -18.55 5.26
CA ILE A 86 -4.71 -19.08 3.96
C ILE A 86 -5.86 -19.78 3.21
N TYR A 87 -6.81 -20.39 3.92
CA TYR A 87 -8.00 -20.98 3.32
C TYR A 87 -8.89 -19.93 2.69
N ARG A 88 -9.08 -18.80 3.38
CA ARG A 88 -9.85 -17.66 2.88
C ARG A 88 -9.22 -17.08 1.62
N LEU A 89 -7.90 -16.85 1.64
CA LEU A 89 -7.15 -16.39 0.48
C LEU A 89 -7.26 -17.34 -0.72
N ALA A 90 -7.10 -18.65 -0.48
CA ALA A 90 -7.25 -19.67 -1.53
C ALA A 90 -8.64 -19.68 -2.15
N HIS A 91 -9.70 -19.58 -1.34
CA HIS A 91 -11.07 -19.49 -1.85
C HIS A 91 -11.27 -18.27 -2.75
N TYR A 92 -10.75 -17.10 -2.38
CA TYR A 92 -10.87 -15.92 -3.25
C TYR A 92 -10.14 -16.07 -4.56
N CYS A 93 -8.93 -16.64 -4.54
CA CYS A 93 -8.18 -16.84 -5.77
C CYS A 93 -8.99 -17.70 -6.76
N LEU A 94 -9.65 -18.74 -6.25
CA LEU A 94 -10.52 -19.60 -7.05
C LEU A 94 -11.77 -18.87 -7.53
N ASP A 95 -12.46 -18.15 -6.65
CA ASP A 95 -13.67 -17.38 -6.99
C ASP A 95 -13.37 -16.32 -8.07
N LEU A 96 -12.23 -15.63 -7.98
CA LEU A 96 -11.82 -14.60 -8.96
C LEU A 96 -11.33 -15.20 -10.26
N ALA A 97 -10.59 -16.31 -10.20
CA ALA A 97 -10.17 -17.06 -11.39
C ALA A 97 -11.39 -17.49 -12.21
N GLU A 98 -12.42 -18.05 -11.56
CA GLU A 98 -13.67 -18.44 -12.22
C GLU A 98 -14.45 -17.23 -12.74
N LEU A 99 -14.55 -16.16 -11.94
CA LEU A 99 -15.34 -14.99 -12.30
C LEU A 99 -14.79 -14.20 -13.49
N LEU A 100 -13.47 -14.10 -13.58
CA LEU A 100 -12.76 -13.34 -14.59
C LEU A 100 -12.27 -14.21 -15.75
N ASP A 101 -12.54 -15.52 -15.72
CA ASP A 101 -12.03 -16.52 -16.68
C ASP A 101 -10.50 -16.46 -16.81
N MET A 102 -9.82 -16.45 -15.66
CA MET A 102 -8.37 -16.28 -15.53
C MET A 102 -7.69 -17.53 -14.99
N GLU A 103 -6.65 -17.98 -15.68
CA GLU A 103 -5.82 -19.10 -15.20
C GLU A 103 -4.59 -18.63 -14.41
N ARG A 104 -4.25 -17.34 -14.44
CA ARG A 104 -3.10 -16.73 -13.75
C ARG A 104 -3.53 -15.75 -12.66
N VAL A 105 -3.52 -16.22 -11.42
CA VAL A 105 -3.79 -15.41 -10.22
C VAL A 105 -2.56 -15.49 -9.30
N VAL A 106 -2.00 -14.33 -8.95
CA VAL A 106 -0.84 -14.21 -8.06
C VAL A 106 -1.30 -13.60 -6.73
N PRO A 107 -1.55 -14.44 -5.71
CA PRO A 107 -1.86 -13.92 -4.38
C PRO A 107 -0.60 -13.34 -3.71
N VAL A 108 -0.73 -12.14 -3.17
CA VAL A 108 0.30 -11.40 -2.43
C VAL A 108 -0.27 -11.01 -1.08
N VAL A 109 0.46 -11.22 0.00
CA VAL A 109 0.03 -10.76 1.33
C VAL A 109 1.10 -9.86 1.91
N ILE A 110 0.69 -8.65 2.30
CA ILE A 110 1.53 -7.62 2.89
C ILE A 110 1.34 -7.67 4.41
N PHE A 111 2.35 -8.14 5.12
CA PHE A 111 2.35 -8.16 6.58
C PHE A 111 3.10 -6.94 7.10
N LEU A 112 2.42 -6.06 7.86
CA LEU A 112 3.06 -4.88 8.46
C LEU A 112 3.92 -5.26 9.66
N ARG A 113 3.55 -6.35 10.34
CA ARG A 113 4.29 -6.89 11.49
C ARG A 113 4.72 -8.31 11.20
N PRO A 114 5.96 -8.67 11.58
CA PRO A 114 6.42 -10.03 11.45
C PRO A 114 5.56 -10.95 12.32
N GLY A 115 5.33 -12.16 11.84
CA GLY A 115 4.57 -13.15 12.59
C GLY A 115 4.67 -14.54 11.99
N ASP A 116 4.21 -15.52 12.77
CA ASP A 116 4.08 -16.89 12.30
C ASP A 116 2.74 -17.09 11.62
N TYR A 117 2.79 -17.38 10.33
CA TYR A 117 1.63 -17.72 9.50
C TYR A 117 1.96 -18.88 8.58
N THR A 118 0.95 -19.69 8.27
CA THR A 118 1.08 -20.80 7.33
C THR A 118 1.30 -20.24 5.93
N ARG A 119 2.47 -20.49 5.33
CA ARG A 119 2.86 -20.00 4.00
C ARG A 119 2.35 -20.86 2.83
N SER A 120 1.94 -22.09 3.11
CA SER A 120 1.46 -23.02 2.09
C SER A 120 0.32 -23.89 2.62
N LEU A 121 -0.70 -24.11 1.81
CA LEU A 121 -1.79 -25.03 2.09
C LEU A 121 -1.62 -26.29 1.24
N ARG A 122 -1.64 -27.46 1.90
CA ARG A 122 -1.61 -28.75 1.23
C ARG A 122 -2.80 -29.59 1.71
N LEU A 123 -3.76 -29.81 0.81
CA LEU A 123 -4.91 -30.67 1.06
C LEU A 123 -4.72 -32.01 0.35
N GLY A 124 -4.79 -33.08 1.11
CA GLY A 124 -4.44 -34.41 0.64
C GLY A 124 -4.68 -35.51 1.66
N THR A 125 -4.28 -36.71 1.27
CA THR A 125 -4.10 -37.85 2.18
C THR A 125 -2.62 -37.99 2.52
N ALA A 126 -2.27 -38.90 3.43
CA ALA A 126 -0.87 -39.25 3.71
C ALA A 126 -0.07 -39.72 2.47
N ARG A 127 -0.75 -40.09 1.37
CA ARG A 127 -0.11 -40.64 0.16
C ARG A 127 -0.10 -39.67 -1.03
N LYS A 128 -0.96 -38.66 -1.03
CA LYS A 128 -1.17 -37.81 -2.22
C LYS A 128 -1.78 -36.45 -1.84
N THR A 129 -1.22 -35.40 -2.42
CA THR A 129 -1.79 -34.05 -2.43
C THR A 129 -2.74 -33.88 -3.62
N TYR A 130 -3.92 -33.31 -3.38
CA TYR A 130 -4.91 -32.99 -4.41
C TYR A 130 -4.98 -31.49 -4.69
N LEU A 131 -4.69 -30.66 -3.69
CA LEU A 131 -4.60 -29.20 -3.83
C LEU A 131 -3.38 -28.70 -3.06
N GLY A 132 -2.51 -27.99 -3.78
CA GLY A 132 -1.44 -27.18 -3.23
C GLY A 132 -1.76 -25.72 -3.49
N PHE A 133 -1.50 -24.86 -2.51
CA PHE A 133 -1.69 -23.43 -2.65
C PHE A 133 -0.58 -22.69 -1.90
N GLU A 134 0.02 -21.71 -2.56
CA GLU A 134 1.11 -20.87 -2.09
C GLU A 134 0.80 -19.43 -2.49
N PHE A 135 1.47 -18.49 -1.83
CA PHE A 135 1.29 -17.06 -2.08
C PHE A 135 2.59 -16.31 -1.80
N LEU A 136 2.76 -15.16 -2.47
CA LEU A 136 3.87 -14.26 -2.22
C LEU A 136 3.66 -13.51 -0.92
N THR A 137 4.73 -13.26 -0.19
CA THR A 137 4.68 -12.56 1.09
C THR A 137 5.60 -11.35 1.08
N ALA A 138 5.05 -10.17 1.36
CA ALA A 138 5.82 -8.98 1.66
C ALA A 138 5.75 -8.70 3.17
N ASP A 139 6.70 -9.24 3.93
CA ASP A 139 6.77 -9.07 5.38
C ASP A 139 7.62 -7.86 5.73
N LEU A 140 7.00 -6.68 5.79
CA LEU A 140 7.70 -5.40 5.85
C LEU A 140 8.62 -5.30 7.06
N GLY A 141 8.16 -5.75 8.22
CA GLY A 141 8.95 -5.73 9.45
C GLY A 141 10.18 -6.65 9.44
N THR A 142 10.37 -7.45 8.39
CA THR A 142 11.60 -8.25 8.17
C THR A 142 12.58 -7.60 7.19
N ILE A 143 12.11 -6.66 6.36
CA ILE A 143 12.89 -5.99 5.32
C ILE A 143 13.76 -4.90 5.97
N PRO A 144 15.09 -4.86 5.76
CA PRO A 144 15.94 -3.79 6.30
C PRO A 144 15.64 -2.44 5.64
N ALA A 145 15.17 -1.46 6.42
CA ALA A 145 14.80 -0.14 5.89
C ALA A 145 15.98 0.55 5.18
N MET A 146 17.20 0.37 5.72
CA MET A 146 18.42 0.97 5.17
C MET A 146 18.78 0.48 3.76
N GLU A 147 18.27 -0.65 3.30
CA GLU A 147 18.47 -1.10 1.92
C GLU A 147 17.62 -0.29 0.91
N TYR A 148 16.60 0.41 1.40
CA TYR A 148 15.62 1.13 0.58
C TYR A 148 15.62 2.65 0.75
N VAL A 149 16.45 3.20 1.65
CA VAL A 149 16.51 4.67 1.89
C VAL A 149 16.92 5.48 0.68
N ASP A 150 17.55 4.87 -0.32
CA ASP A 150 17.92 5.50 -1.61
C ASP A 150 17.20 4.85 -2.80
N SER A 151 16.18 4.03 -2.53
CA SER A 151 15.40 3.38 -3.59
C SER A 151 14.67 4.41 -4.44
N ARG A 152 14.57 4.10 -5.73
CA ARG A 152 13.74 4.85 -6.70
C ARG A 152 12.28 4.38 -6.71
N ASN A 153 11.95 3.32 -5.98
CA ASN A 153 10.59 2.84 -5.85
C ASN A 153 9.85 3.64 -4.76
N ILE A 154 8.88 4.45 -5.18
CA ILE A 154 8.10 5.33 -4.28
C ILE A 154 7.36 4.55 -3.19
N VAL A 155 6.84 3.36 -3.50
CA VAL A 155 6.12 2.51 -2.53
C VAL A 155 7.08 2.01 -1.45
N ALA A 156 8.30 1.61 -1.83
CA ALA A 156 9.33 1.26 -0.86
C ALA A 156 9.74 2.45 0.02
N ARG A 157 9.92 3.65 -0.56
CA ARG A 157 10.27 4.87 0.18
C ARG A 157 9.19 5.28 1.18
N ILE A 158 7.92 5.25 0.80
CA ILE A 158 6.79 5.55 1.70
C ILE A 158 6.68 4.51 2.83
N ASN A 159 7.07 3.24 2.57
CA ASN A 159 6.99 2.16 3.54
C ASN A 159 8.18 2.02 4.50
N LEU A 160 9.21 2.86 4.41
CA LEU A 160 10.36 2.77 5.32
C LEU A 160 9.98 2.71 6.82
N PRO A 161 8.95 3.45 7.32
CA PRO A 161 8.52 3.34 8.72
C PRO A 161 7.97 1.96 9.12
N ASN A 162 7.47 1.19 8.15
CA ASN A 162 6.96 -0.18 8.34
C ASN A 162 8.06 -1.25 8.22
N MET A 163 9.28 -0.85 7.84
CA MET A 163 10.43 -1.75 7.67
C MET A 163 11.22 -1.95 8.96
N ARG A 164 12.16 -2.89 8.95
CA ARG A 164 13.07 -3.15 10.08
C ARG A 164 14.16 -2.09 10.17
N TYR A 165 14.26 -1.44 11.32
CA TYR A 165 15.35 -0.54 11.70
C TYR A 165 15.56 -0.59 13.22
N ASP A 166 16.70 -0.10 13.70
CA ASP A 166 16.94 0.01 15.13
C ASP A 166 16.05 1.11 15.74
N PRO A 167 15.49 0.94 16.95
CA PRO A 167 14.57 1.93 17.54
C PRO A 167 15.14 3.37 17.61
N GLY A 168 16.46 3.51 17.71
CA GLY A 168 17.15 4.81 17.70
C GLY A 168 17.14 5.53 16.35
N GLN A 169 16.91 4.81 15.26
CA GLN A 169 16.89 5.34 13.88
C GLN A 169 15.50 5.83 13.45
N ARG A 170 14.46 5.64 14.27
CA ARG A 170 13.07 5.90 13.87
C ARG A 170 12.82 7.32 13.34
N VAL A 171 13.43 8.34 13.96
CA VAL A 171 13.35 9.74 13.50
C VAL A 171 14.02 9.92 12.13
N GLU A 172 15.20 9.33 11.95
CA GLU A 172 15.95 9.37 10.69
C GLU A 172 15.15 8.68 9.58
N ILE A 173 14.63 7.47 9.84
CA ILE A 173 13.82 6.71 8.89
C ILE A 173 12.56 7.49 8.47
N CYS A 174 11.88 8.14 9.43
CA CYS A 174 10.73 8.99 9.13
C CYS A 174 11.12 10.13 8.18
N LEU A 175 12.23 10.83 8.46
CA LEU A 175 12.70 11.90 7.60
C LEU A 175 13.10 11.39 6.21
N ARG A 176 13.87 10.29 6.12
CA ARG A 176 14.27 9.69 4.84
C ARG A 176 13.08 9.24 3.99
N ALA A 177 11.99 8.81 4.62
CA ALA A 177 10.74 8.51 3.94
C ALA A 177 10.11 9.77 3.33
N GLN A 178 10.02 10.86 4.10
CA GLN A 178 9.45 12.12 3.60
C GLN A 178 10.32 12.78 2.54
N GLU A 179 11.65 12.72 2.67
CA GLU A 179 12.58 13.17 1.64
C GLU A 179 12.39 12.39 0.33
N GLY A 180 12.24 11.07 0.42
CA GLY A 180 11.97 10.21 -0.74
C GLY A 180 10.64 10.51 -1.40
N LEU A 181 9.60 10.75 -0.60
CA LEU A 181 8.29 11.19 -1.10
C LEU A 181 8.40 12.53 -1.83
N ALA A 182 9.09 13.51 -1.24
CA ALA A 182 9.29 14.82 -1.84
C ALA A 182 10.12 14.77 -3.14
N GLU A 183 11.07 13.84 -3.23
CA GLU A 183 11.90 13.60 -4.42
C GLU A 183 11.12 12.93 -5.55
N LEU A 184 10.35 11.88 -5.24
CA LEU A 184 9.79 10.96 -6.23
C LEU A 184 8.36 11.30 -6.67
N GLU A 185 7.55 11.94 -5.81
CA GLU A 185 6.15 12.26 -6.13
C GLU A 185 6.03 13.73 -6.56
N PRO A 186 5.61 14.07 -7.79
CA PRO A 186 5.45 15.47 -8.21
C PRO A 186 4.12 16.12 -7.78
N ASP A 187 3.06 15.36 -7.51
CA ASP A 187 1.74 15.90 -7.16
C ASP A 187 1.69 16.33 -5.69
N PRO A 188 1.48 17.62 -5.39
CA PRO A 188 1.42 18.11 -4.02
C PRO A 188 0.28 17.50 -3.19
N ASN A 189 -0.86 17.14 -3.82
CA ASN A 189 -1.97 16.52 -3.10
C ASN A 189 -1.61 15.10 -2.65
N LYS A 190 -0.92 14.33 -3.51
CA LYS A 190 -0.40 13.01 -3.14
C LYS A 190 0.69 13.13 -2.08
N ARG A 191 1.56 14.14 -2.15
CA ARG A 191 2.54 14.40 -1.08
C ARG A 191 1.86 14.60 0.27
N ILE A 192 0.86 15.48 0.37
CA ILE A 192 0.13 15.73 1.62
C ILE A 192 -0.45 14.41 2.17
N LYS A 193 -1.15 13.66 1.30
CA LYS A 193 -1.74 12.36 1.65
C LYS A 193 -0.71 11.37 2.21
N TYR A 194 0.47 11.27 1.61
CA TYR A 194 1.48 10.29 2.03
C TYR A 194 2.45 10.80 3.11
N ILE A 195 2.53 12.12 3.35
CA ILE A 195 3.16 12.66 4.57
C ILE A 195 2.40 12.16 5.80
N ASP A 196 1.07 12.29 5.79
CA ASP A 196 0.23 11.81 6.89
C ASP A 196 0.36 10.29 7.08
N PHE A 197 0.43 9.53 5.99
CA PHE A 197 0.72 8.09 6.01
C PHE A 197 2.03 7.80 6.75
N ILE A 198 3.13 8.43 6.32
CA ILE A 198 4.47 8.19 6.88
C ILE A 198 4.49 8.51 8.37
N LEU A 199 3.94 9.65 8.77
CA LEU A 199 3.88 10.06 10.18
C LEU A 199 3.03 9.11 11.03
N GLN A 200 1.88 8.67 10.52
CA GLN A 200 1.01 7.72 11.20
C GLN A 200 1.73 6.40 11.49
N TYR A 201 2.47 5.85 10.52
CA TYR A 201 3.19 4.58 10.68
C TYR A 201 4.51 4.71 11.44
N ALA A 202 5.21 5.84 11.30
CA ALA A 202 6.39 6.13 12.12
C ALA A 202 6.05 6.21 13.61
N ASN A 203 4.84 6.70 13.94
CA ASN A 203 4.31 6.76 15.31
C ASN A 203 5.34 7.33 16.29
N LEU A 204 5.88 8.50 15.93
CA LEU A 204 6.87 9.22 16.73
C LEU A 204 6.24 9.67 18.04
N ASN A 205 6.94 9.46 19.15
CA ASN A 205 6.54 10.08 20.42
C ASN A 205 6.90 11.58 20.45
N GLU A 206 6.43 12.33 21.44
CA GLU A 206 6.66 13.79 21.54
C GLU A 206 8.14 14.19 21.43
N SER A 207 9.05 13.45 22.08
CA SER A 207 10.49 13.75 22.02
C SER A 207 11.11 13.44 20.66
N GLU A 208 10.55 12.46 19.94
CA GLU A 208 10.97 12.09 18.59
C GLU A 208 10.41 13.08 17.57
N GLN A 209 9.18 13.55 17.79
CA GLN A 209 8.55 14.59 16.98
C GLN A 209 9.36 15.89 17.03
N ALA A 210 9.78 16.33 18.22
CA ALA A 210 10.64 17.51 18.35
C ALA A 210 11.98 17.34 17.60
N ARG A 211 12.62 16.17 17.71
CA ARG A 211 13.86 15.85 16.98
C ARG A 211 13.64 15.79 15.47
N TYR A 212 12.52 15.22 15.04
CA TYR A 212 12.12 15.19 13.64
C TYR A 212 11.99 16.61 13.07
N GLU A 213 11.33 17.50 13.80
CA GLU A 213 11.17 18.91 13.40
C GLU A 213 12.53 19.62 13.30
N GLU A 214 13.44 19.41 14.26
CA GLU A 214 14.80 19.94 14.22
C GLU A 214 15.57 19.46 12.98
N TYR A 215 15.51 18.16 12.66
CA TYR A 215 16.18 17.61 11.48
C TYR A 215 15.54 18.11 10.18
N LEU A 216 14.21 18.23 10.14
CA LEU A 216 13.50 18.78 8.99
C LEU A 216 13.92 20.23 8.70
N GLN A 217 14.19 21.06 9.73
CA GLN A 217 14.71 22.42 9.52
C GLN A 217 16.08 22.43 8.81
N GLN A 218 16.87 21.35 8.95
CA GLN A 218 18.19 21.21 8.35
C GLN A 218 18.16 20.49 7.00
N SER A 219 17.05 19.84 6.64
CA SER A 219 16.91 19.10 5.39
C SER A 219 16.82 20.04 4.18
N SER A 220 17.51 19.69 3.11
CA SER A 220 17.37 20.37 1.81
C SER A 220 15.98 20.22 1.19
N TYR A 221 15.19 19.25 1.64
CA TYR A 221 13.83 18.98 1.16
C TYR A 221 12.74 19.70 1.97
N ARG A 222 13.12 20.49 2.99
CA ARG A 222 12.19 21.19 3.88
C ARG A 222 11.04 21.87 3.16
N GLU A 223 11.33 22.70 2.17
CA GLU A 223 10.31 23.45 1.42
C GLU A 223 9.40 22.52 0.59
N ALA A 224 9.97 21.45 0.03
CA ALA A 224 9.21 20.47 -0.74
C ALA A 224 8.26 19.62 0.11
N ILE A 225 8.60 19.43 1.40
CA ILE A 225 7.80 18.74 2.40
C ILE A 225 6.75 19.69 3.01
N MET A 226 7.17 20.87 3.48
CA MET A 226 6.32 21.80 4.23
C MET A 226 5.41 22.65 3.36
N GLY A 227 5.82 23.01 2.15
CA GLY A 227 5.07 23.89 1.26
C GLY A 227 3.65 23.38 0.96
N PRO A 228 3.47 22.13 0.48
CA PRO A 228 2.15 21.55 0.26
C PRO A 228 1.26 21.55 1.51
N VAL A 229 1.83 21.23 2.68
CA VAL A 229 1.11 21.19 3.96
C VAL A 229 0.61 22.58 4.35
N GLN A 230 1.47 23.60 4.26
CA GLN A 230 1.09 24.99 4.56
C GLN A 230 -0.03 25.47 3.63
N GLN A 231 0.11 25.21 2.32
CA GLN A 231 -0.89 25.61 1.34
C GLN A 231 -2.25 24.94 1.57
N ALA A 232 -2.26 23.67 1.99
CA ALA A 232 -3.50 22.97 2.34
C ALA A 232 -4.19 23.59 3.55
N ILE A 233 -3.43 23.95 4.59
CA ILE A 233 -3.94 24.64 5.78
C ILE A 233 -4.57 25.98 5.39
N GLU A 234 -3.87 26.80 4.60
CA GLU A 234 -4.39 28.10 4.14
C GLU A 234 -5.68 27.96 3.33
N ASN A 235 -5.71 27.02 2.38
CA ASN A 235 -6.89 26.75 1.56
C ASN A 235 -8.09 26.31 2.42
N SER A 236 -7.86 25.43 3.39
CA SER A 236 -8.92 24.95 4.30
C SER A 236 -9.50 26.07 5.16
N LEU A 237 -8.66 26.98 5.65
CA LEU A 237 -9.08 28.15 6.43
C LEU A 237 -9.93 29.11 5.59
N GLN A 238 -9.50 29.39 4.35
CA GLN A 238 -10.25 30.26 3.44
C GLN A 238 -11.62 29.66 3.07
N GLN A 239 -11.68 28.35 2.79
CA GLN A 239 -12.95 27.67 2.51
C GLN A 239 -13.90 27.71 3.72
N GLY A 240 -13.39 27.50 4.93
CA GLY A 240 -14.20 27.60 6.16
C GLY A 240 -14.80 28.99 6.36
N ILE A 241 -14.01 30.05 6.10
CA ILE A 241 -14.49 31.44 6.16
C ILE A 241 -15.59 31.69 5.13
N GLN A 242 -15.41 31.23 3.88
CA GLN A 242 -16.40 31.40 2.82
C GLN A 242 -17.71 30.64 3.10
N GLN A 243 -17.61 29.39 3.57
CA GLN A 243 -18.77 28.60 3.96
C GLN A 243 -19.53 29.24 5.13
N GLY A 244 -18.82 29.77 6.13
CA GLY A 244 -19.43 30.50 7.25
C GLY A 244 -20.18 31.77 6.80
N MET A 245 -19.61 32.55 5.88
CA MET A 245 -20.29 33.71 5.29
C MET A 245 -21.55 33.31 4.49
N GLN A 246 -21.48 32.26 3.68
CA GLN A 246 -22.62 31.78 2.90
C GLN A 246 -23.75 31.25 3.79
N GLN A 247 -23.43 30.47 4.83
CA GLN A 247 -24.42 29.97 5.78
C GLN A 247 -25.05 31.13 6.58
N GLY A 248 -24.26 32.13 6.97
CA GLY A 248 -24.77 33.33 7.64
C GLY A 248 -25.72 34.16 6.78
N MET A 249 -25.49 34.25 5.47
CA MET A 249 -26.41 34.92 4.53
C MET A 249 -27.67 34.11 4.21
N GLN A 250 -27.65 32.78 4.35
CA GLN A 250 -28.83 31.94 4.12
C GLN A 250 -29.74 31.83 5.35
N GLN A 251 -29.20 32.06 6.55
CA GLN A 251 -29.93 31.95 7.82
C GLN A 251 -30.41 33.30 8.39
N GLY A 252 -30.00 34.43 7.79
CA GLY A 252 -30.45 35.78 8.12
C GLY A 252 -31.39 36.34 7.07
#